data_AF-A0A8X7Q2G3-F1
#
_entry.id   AF-A0A8X7Q2G3-F1
#
_cell.length_a   1.000
_cell.length_b   1.000
_cell.length_c   1.000
_cell.angle_alpha   90.00
_cell.angle_beta   90.00
_cell.angle_gamma   90.00
#
_symmetry.space_group_name_H-M   'P 1'
#
loop_
_entity.id
_entity.type
_entity.pdbx_description
1 polymer ?
#
loop_
_entity_poly.entity_id
_entity_poly.type
_entity_poly.pdbx_seq_one_letter_code
_entity_poly.pdbx_strand_id
1 'polypeptide(L)'
;MVVIDENSSSYDLLVWVLENLQDISDNNKLLIFAKQPQSVVTPISLSSSVAFAQLFYPFSPSAELIRLAQEKNMKIALGILKKAKKISGNHGIKTDTFTDVGDPNEPIHKIIQERKINLLVMSDQQTQSLKK
;
A
#
# COMPACT_ATOMS: atom_id res chain seq x y z
N MET A 1 10.52 -4.40 -8.97
CA MET A 1 9.29 -4.12 -8.20
C MET A 1 9.07 -2.62 -8.18
N VAL A 2 7.84 -2.18 -8.45
CA VAL A 2 7.44 -0.77 -8.38
C VAL A 2 6.46 -0.60 -7.23
N VAL A 3 6.71 0.38 -6.37
CA VAL A 3 5.82 0.73 -5.26
C VAL A 3 4.97 1.92 -5.67
N ILE A 4 3.65 1.76 -5.56
CA ILE A 4 2.68 2.77 -5.90
C ILE A 4 1.74 3.05 -4.72
N ASP A 5 1.20 4.26 -4.70
CA ASP A 5 0.18 4.72 -3.77
C ASP A 5 -0.91 5.49 -4.54
N GLU A 6 -1.73 6.26 -3.83
CA GLU A 6 -2.77 7.09 -4.44
C GLU A 6 -2.19 8.29 -5.20
N ASN A 7 -0.93 8.65 -4.98
CA ASN A 7 -0.33 9.85 -5.58
C ASN A 7 -0.16 9.69 -7.10
N SER A 8 -0.43 10.77 -7.82
CA SER A 8 -0.21 10.87 -9.27
C SER A 8 1.24 10.56 -9.67
N SER A 9 2.21 11.05 -8.87
CA SER A 9 3.65 10.81 -9.13
C SER A 9 4.03 9.34 -9.12
N SER A 10 3.32 8.49 -8.37
CA SER A 10 3.53 7.04 -8.36
C SER A 10 3.10 6.39 -9.68
N TYR A 11 2.10 6.95 -10.38
CA TYR A 11 1.72 6.49 -11.71
C TYR A 11 2.67 7.02 -12.79
N ASP A 12 3.15 8.25 -12.67
CA ASP A 12 4.15 8.80 -13.58
C ASP A 12 5.44 7.99 -13.50
N LEU A 13 5.85 7.60 -12.30
CA LEU A 13 6.97 6.69 -12.08
C LEU A 13 6.73 5.31 -12.71
N LEU A 14 5.52 4.76 -12.60
CA LEU A 14 5.18 3.50 -13.24
C LEU A 14 5.31 3.62 -14.76
N VAL A 15 4.77 4.67 -15.37
CA VAL A 15 4.91 4.92 -16.82
C VAL A 15 6.38 5.04 -17.20
N TRP A 16 7.15 5.83 -16.46
CA TRP A 16 8.59 5.96 -16.68
C TRP A 16 9.31 4.62 -16.64
N VAL A 17 8.98 3.75 -15.67
CA VAL A 17 9.53 2.39 -15.57
C VAL A 17 9.18 1.57 -16.82
N LEU A 18 7.92 1.60 -17.25
CA LEU A 18 7.45 0.83 -18.41
C LEU A 18 8.11 1.30 -19.72
N GLU A 19 8.43 2.58 -19.85
CA GLU A 19 9.03 3.16 -21.06
C GLU A 19 10.56 3.01 -21.10
N ASN A 20 11.23 3.03 -19.94
CA ASN A 20 12.70 3.16 -19.89
C ASN A 20 13.42 1.87 -19.50
N LEU A 21 12.77 0.93 -18.80
CA LEU A 21 13.41 -0.34 -18.44
C LEU A 21 13.25 -1.36 -19.58
N GLN A 22 14.20 -1.33 -20.53
CA GLN A 22 14.30 -2.28 -21.65
C GLN A 22 14.49 -3.75 -21.20
N ASP A 23 14.94 -3.97 -19.95
CA ASP A 23 15.21 -5.29 -19.36
C ASP A 23 13.99 -5.97 -18.72
N ILE A 24 12.78 -5.43 -18.89
CA ILE A 24 11.53 -6.15 -18.59
C ILE A 24 11.26 -7.12 -19.75
N SER A 25 12.21 -8.05 -19.96
CA SER A 25 12.13 -9.14 -20.94
C SER A 25 11.02 -10.13 -20.54
N ASP A 26 10.58 -10.97 -21.48
CA ASP A 26 9.45 -11.91 -21.35
C ASP A 26 9.47 -12.83 -20.11
N ASN A 27 10.63 -12.98 -19.46
CA ASN A 27 10.81 -13.78 -18.24
C ASN A 27 10.81 -12.95 -16.94
N ASN A 28 11.04 -11.64 -17.01
CA ASN A 28 11.08 -10.71 -15.88
C ASN A 28 9.70 -10.08 -15.67
N LYS A 29 8.87 -10.71 -14.85
CA LYS A 29 7.56 -10.15 -14.47
C LYS A 29 7.76 -8.91 -13.60
N LEU A 30 7.28 -7.77 -14.08
CA LEU A 30 7.19 -6.56 -13.28
C LEU A 30 6.18 -6.77 -12.14
N LEU A 31 6.68 -6.72 -10.91
CA LEU A 31 5.87 -6.80 -9.69
C LEU A 31 5.47 -5.38 -9.25
N ILE A 32 4.19 -5.15 -9.02
CA ILE A 32 3.63 -3.87 -8.56
C ILE A 32 3.06 -4.05 -7.14
N PHE A 33 3.54 -3.22 -6.21
CA PHE A 33 3.05 -3.13 -4.84
C PHE A 33 2.19 -1.89 -4.64
N ALA A 34 0.98 -2.03 -4.12
CA ALA A 34 0.21 -0.88 -3.65
C ALA A 34 0.28 -0.75 -2.14
N LYS A 35 0.81 0.39 -1.65
CA LYS A 35 0.73 0.76 -0.23
C LYS A 35 -0.74 0.97 0.14
N GLN A 36 -1.19 0.33 1.22
CA GLN A 36 -2.48 0.68 1.82
C GLN A 36 -2.34 2.02 2.55
N PRO A 37 -3.35 2.92 2.46
CA PRO A 37 -3.37 4.11 3.30
C PRO A 37 -3.26 3.70 4.78
N GLN A 38 -2.37 4.33 5.55
CA GLN A 38 -2.31 4.06 6.97
C GLN A 38 -3.55 4.62 7.64
N SER A 39 -4.40 3.76 8.20
CA SER A 39 -5.48 4.20 9.08
C SER A 39 -4.90 4.39 10.48
N VAL A 40 -4.60 5.64 10.82
CA VAL A 40 -4.30 5.99 12.21
C VAL A 40 -5.63 6.02 12.96
N VAL A 41 -6.19 4.85 13.26
CA VAL A 41 -7.20 4.75 14.30
C VAL A 41 -6.45 4.78 15.62
N THR A 42 -6.05 5.97 16.07
CA THR A 42 -5.57 6.13 17.44
C THR A 42 -6.66 5.62 18.36
N PRO A 43 -6.36 4.65 19.26
CA PRO A 43 -7.29 4.35 20.33
C PRO A 43 -7.50 5.66 21.07
N ILE A 44 -8.72 6.18 20.98
CA ILE A 44 -9.16 7.33 21.77
C ILE A 44 -8.80 6.98 23.22
N SER A 45 -7.82 7.68 23.79
CA SER A 45 -7.50 7.61 25.21
C SER A 45 -8.69 8.26 25.90
N LEU A 46 -9.72 7.45 26.14
CA LEU A 46 -10.95 7.91 26.74
C LEU A 46 -10.67 8.18 28.22
N SER A 47 -11.04 9.38 28.67
CA SER A 47 -10.93 9.79 30.07
C SER A 47 -11.53 8.74 31.00
N SER A 48 -11.01 8.63 32.22
CA SER A 48 -11.37 7.60 33.22
C SER A 48 -12.89 7.49 33.49
N SER A 49 -13.68 8.53 33.22
CA SER A 49 -15.14 8.51 33.31
C SER A 49 -15.84 7.64 32.25
N VAL A 50 -15.23 7.43 31.07
CA VAL A 50 -15.79 6.63 29.97
C VAL A 50 -15.27 5.18 30.01
N ALA A 51 -14.19 4.91 30.75
CA ALA A 51 -13.66 3.57 30.95
C ALA A 51 -14.66 2.63 31.64
N PHE A 52 -15.49 3.15 32.54
CA PHE A 52 -16.55 2.37 33.19
C PHE A 52 -17.65 1.92 32.22
N ALA A 53 -17.92 2.68 31.16
CA ALA A 53 -18.91 2.27 30.14
C ALA A 53 -18.42 1.05 29.33
N GLN A 54 -17.11 0.86 29.20
CA GLN A 54 -16.52 -0.30 28.50
C GLN A 54 -16.74 -1.62 29.25
N LEU A 55 -17.00 -1.58 30.57
CA LEU A 55 -17.36 -2.77 31.35
C LEU A 55 -18.77 -3.29 31.03
N PHE A 56 -19.67 -2.41 30.59
CA PHE A 56 -21.07 -2.75 30.28
C PHE A 56 -21.33 -2.91 28.77
N TYR A 57 -20.43 -2.43 27.91
CA TYR A 57 -20.48 -2.62 26.46
C TYR A 57 -19.21 -3.36 25.98
N PRO A 58 -19.23 -4.71 25.92
CA PRO A 58 -18.06 -5.51 25.52
C PRO A 58 -17.68 -5.35 24.04
N PHE A 59 -18.53 -4.73 23.22
CA PHE A 59 -18.21 -4.36 21.84
C PHE A 59 -17.54 -2.99 21.83
N SER A 60 -16.22 -2.95 21.78
CA SER A 60 -15.49 -1.71 21.57
C SER A 60 -15.83 -1.17 20.18
N PRO A 61 -16.41 0.04 20.04
CA PRO A 61 -16.65 0.67 18.74
C PRO A 61 -15.36 0.76 17.90
N SER A 62 -14.20 0.75 18.56
CA SER A 62 -12.90 0.79 17.91
C SER A 62 -12.63 -0.43 17.01
N ALA A 63 -13.06 -1.64 17.37
CA ALA A 63 -12.73 -2.84 16.60
C ALA A 63 -13.47 -2.87 15.25
N GLU A 64 -14.76 -2.54 15.25
CA GLU A 64 -15.56 -2.47 14.03
C GLU A 64 -15.11 -1.29 13.14
N LEU A 65 -14.74 -0.16 13.73
CA LEU A 65 -14.15 0.96 13.00
C LEU A 65 -12.81 0.60 12.37
N ILE A 66 -11.93 -0.11 13.08
CA ILE A 66 -10.66 -0.63 12.54
C ILE A 66 -10.93 -1.57 11.37
N ARG A 67 -11.88 -2.51 11.53
CA ARG A 67 -12.25 -3.46 10.48
C ARG A 67 -12.76 -2.74 9.22
N LEU A 68 -13.68 -1.79 9.38
CA LEU A 68 -14.22 -0.99 8.27
C LEU A 68 -13.14 -0.14 7.60
N ALA A 69 -12.22 0.44 8.37
CA ALA A 69 -11.11 1.20 7.83
C ALA A 69 -10.15 0.32 7.02
N GLN A 70 -9.82 -0.88 7.52
CA GLN A 70 -9.00 -1.86 6.81
C GLN A 70 -9.68 -2.33 5.53
N GLU A 71 -10.98 -2.63 5.56
CA GLU A 71 -11.76 -3.02 4.38
C GLU A 71 -11.78 -1.92 3.31
N LYS A 72 -11.97 -0.67 3.74
CA LYS A 72 -11.88 0.50 2.85
C LYS A 72 -10.49 0.61 2.23
N ASN A 73 -9.43 0.52 3.03
CA ASN A 73 -8.05 0.68 2.57
C ASN A 73 -7.65 -0.43 1.59
N MET A 74 -8.06 -1.66 1.85
CA MET A 74 -7.90 -2.78 0.94
C MET A 74 -8.60 -2.49 -0.41
N LYS A 75 -9.84 -1.99 -0.38
CA LYS A 75 -10.57 -1.63 -1.60
C LYS A 75 -9.87 -0.54 -2.41
N ILE A 76 -9.29 0.46 -1.74
CA ILE A 76 -8.50 1.53 -2.37
C ILE A 76 -7.26 0.93 -3.04
N ALA A 77 -6.48 0.12 -2.30
CA ALA A 77 -5.28 -0.52 -2.83
C ALA A 77 -5.58 -1.42 -4.04
N LEU A 78 -6.66 -2.20 -3.99
CA LEU A 78 -7.12 -2.99 -5.13
C LEU A 78 -7.49 -2.13 -6.34
N GLY A 79 -8.10 -0.96 -6.12
CA GLY A 79 -8.39 0.02 -7.17
C GLY A 79 -7.11 0.56 -7.84
N ILE A 80 -6.12 0.91 -7.02
CA ILE A 80 -4.79 1.37 -7.45
C ILE A 80 -4.11 0.27 -8.30
N LEU A 81 -4.07 -0.96 -7.80
CA LEU A 81 -3.50 -2.11 -8.52
C LEU A 81 -4.22 -2.40 -9.84
N LYS A 82 -5.56 -2.30 -9.87
CA LYS A 82 -6.33 -2.49 -11.09
C LYS A 82 -5.96 -1.45 -12.15
N LYS A 83 -5.81 -0.18 -11.76
CA LYS A 83 -5.37 0.90 -12.66
C LYS A 83 -3.95 0.66 -13.16
N ALA A 84 -3.02 0.33 -12.27
CA ALA A 84 -1.63 0.06 -12.62
C ALA A 84 -1.46 -1.14 -13.56
N LYS A 85 -2.22 -2.22 -13.32
CA LYS A 85 -2.26 -3.39 -14.20
C LYS A 85 -2.79 -3.05 -15.59
N LYS A 86 -3.80 -2.17 -15.68
CA LYS A 86 -4.31 -1.68 -16.96
C LYS A 86 -3.26 -0.86 -17.71
N ILE A 87 -2.57 0.07 -17.03
CA ILE A 87 -1.51 0.88 -17.62
C ILE A 87 -0.39 -0.02 -18.17
N SER A 88 0.05 -0.99 -17.37
CA SER A 88 1.12 -1.91 -17.77
C SER A 88 0.70 -2.81 -18.93
N GLY A 89 -0.54 -3.31 -18.92
CA GLY A 89 -1.11 -4.09 -20.02
C GLY A 89 -1.21 -3.30 -21.33
N ASN A 90 -1.49 -1.99 -21.27
CA ASN A 90 -1.47 -1.12 -22.45
C ASN A 90 -0.06 -0.98 -23.06
N HIS A 91 1.00 -1.19 -22.26
CA HIS A 91 2.40 -1.22 -22.71
C HIS A 91 2.87 -2.64 -23.09
N GLY A 92 1.96 -3.63 -23.13
CA GLY A 92 2.30 -5.02 -23.47
C GLY A 92 2.96 -5.80 -22.34
N ILE A 93 3.11 -5.22 -21.14
CA ILE A 93 3.84 -5.82 -20.03
C ILE A 93 2.86 -6.55 -19.09
N LYS A 94 3.12 -7.84 -18.85
CA LYS A 94 2.39 -8.63 -17.84
C LYS A 94 2.94 -8.35 -16.45
N THR A 95 2.07 -7.87 -15.57
CA THR A 95 2.45 -7.51 -14.20
C THR A 95 1.74 -8.34 -13.15
N ASP A 96 2.50 -8.78 -12.16
CA ASP A 96 1.95 -9.32 -10.93
C ASP A 96 1.67 -8.17 -9.96
N THR A 97 0.57 -8.25 -9.22
CA THR A 97 0.11 -7.19 -8.33
C THR A 97 -0.08 -7.73 -6.93
N PHE A 98 0.39 -7.01 -5.92
CA PHE A 98 0.15 -7.37 -4.52
C PHE A 98 -0.06 -6.14 -3.63
N THR A 99 -0.72 -6.35 -2.51
CA THR A 99 -0.90 -5.37 -1.44
C THR A 99 -1.00 -6.16 -0.13
N ASP A 100 -0.60 -5.54 0.98
CA ASP A 100 -0.65 -6.16 2.30
C ASP A 100 -1.00 -5.11 3.36
N VAL A 101 -1.49 -5.59 4.50
CA VAL A 101 -1.92 -4.78 5.63
C VAL A 101 -0.74 -4.59 6.58
N GLY A 102 -0.53 -3.36 7.06
CA GLY A 102 0.49 -3.07 8.07
C GLY A 102 1.49 -1.99 7.62
N ASP A 103 2.65 -1.97 8.27
CA ASP A 103 3.77 -1.13 7.83
C ASP A 103 4.21 -1.61 6.44
N PRO A 104 4.19 -0.77 5.40
CA PRO A 104 4.58 -1.17 4.05
C PRO A 104 6.02 -1.71 3.94
N ASN A 105 6.92 -1.38 4.88
CA ASN A 105 8.31 -1.84 4.84
C ASN A 105 8.43 -3.36 5.08
N GLU A 106 7.59 -3.93 5.95
CA GLU A 106 7.60 -5.37 6.25
C GLU A 106 7.23 -6.25 5.04
N PRO A 107 6.07 -6.07 4.37
CA PRO A 107 5.69 -6.86 3.21
C PRO A 107 6.61 -6.59 2.02
N ILE A 108 7.14 -5.36 1.86
CA ILE A 108 8.17 -5.06 0.85
C ILE A 108 9.42 -5.90 1.10
N HIS A 109 9.92 -5.93 2.34
CA HIS A 109 11.14 -6.69 2.63
C HIS A 109 10.93 -8.19 2.43
N LYS A 110 9.81 -8.72 2.93
CA LYS A 110 9.42 -10.13 2.76
C LYS A 110 9.35 -10.52 1.29
N ILE A 111 8.65 -9.74 0.46
CA ILE A 111 8.48 -10.10 -0.96
C ILE A 111 9.78 -9.99 -1.75
N ILE A 112 10.66 -9.04 -1.40
CA ILE A 112 11.97 -8.90 -2.04
C ILE A 112 12.79 -10.17 -1.84
N GLN A 113 12.79 -10.72 -0.62
CA GLN A 113 13.47 -11.97 -0.30
C GLN A 113 12.82 -13.17 -1.01
N GLU A 114 11.50 -13.31 -0.91
CA GLU A 114 10.77 -14.47 -1.47
C GLU A 114 10.81 -14.54 -3.00
N ARG A 115 10.75 -13.38 -3.68
CA ARG A 115 10.71 -13.30 -5.14
C ARG A 115 12.05 -12.94 -5.76
N LYS A 116 13.10 -12.80 -4.94
CA LYS A 116 14.45 -12.40 -5.37
C LYS A 116 14.41 -11.17 -6.27
N ILE A 117 13.80 -10.08 -5.78
CA ILE A 117 13.64 -8.86 -6.56
C ILE A 117 15.00 -8.15 -6.71
N ASN A 118 15.44 -7.93 -7.95
CA ASN A 118 16.74 -7.30 -8.26
C ASN A 118 16.71 -5.77 -8.28
N LEU A 119 15.54 -5.16 -8.46
CA LEU A 119 15.38 -3.71 -8.55
C LEU A 119 14.08 -3.28 -7.84
N LEU A 120 14.18 -2.33 -6.94
CA LEU A 120 13.06 -1.66 -6.28
C LEU A 120 12.98 -0.22 -6.76
N VAL A 121 11.82 0.19 -7.27
CA VAL A 121 11.56 1.55 -7.72
C VAL A 121 10.39 2.11 -6.91
N MET A 122 10.58 3.28 -6.32
CA MET A 122 9.56 3.97 -5.53
C MET A 122 9.71 5.47 -5.70
N SER A 123 8.60 6.20 -5.58
CA SER A 123 8.59 7.65 -5.60
C SER A 123 9.24 8.17 -4.31
N ASP A 124 10.02 9.24 -4.44
CA ASP A 124 10.49 9.96 -3.26
C ASP A 124 9.26 10.58 -2.58
N GLN A 125 8.83 9.96 -1.47
CA GLN A 125 7.99 10.65 -0.54
C GLN A 125 8.92 11.60 0.20
N GLN A 126 8.90 12.88 -0.20
CA GLN A 126 9.35 13.96 0.66
C GLN A 126 8.63 13.77 1.99
N THR A 127 9.34 13.15 2.92
CA THR A 127 8.87 12.93 4.28
C THR A 127 8.69 14.34 4.82
N GLN A 128 7.45 14.82 4.88
CA GLN A 128 7.09 16.00 5.65
C GLN A 128 7.22 15.71 7.15
N SER A 129 8.32 15.11 7.56
CA SER A 129 8.85 15.24 8.92
C SER A 129 9.42 16.65 9.05
N LEU A 130 8.57 17.67 8.91
CA LEU A 130 8.81 18.93 9.57
C LEU A 130 8.74 18.61 11.06
N LYS A 131 9.90 18.30 11.64
CA LYS A 131 10.09 18.37 13.09
C LYS A 131 9.67 19.78 13.51
N LYS A 132 8.50 19.88 14.16
CA LYS A 132 8.18 21.04 15.00
C LYS A 132 8.86 20.87 16.34
#